data_AF-A0A341ZL38-F1
#
_entry.id   AF-A0A341ZL38-F1
#
_cell.length_a   1.000
_cell.length_b   1.000
_cell.length_c   1.000
_cell.angle_alpha   90.00
_cell.angle_beta   90.00
_cell.angle_gamma   90.00
#
_symmetry.space_group_name_H-M   'P 1'
#
loop_
_entity.id
_entity.type
_entity.pdbx_description
1 polymer ?
#
loop_
_entity_poly.entity_id
_entity_poly.type
_entity_poly.pdbx_seq_one_letter_code
_entity_poly.pdbx_strand_id
1 'polypeptide(L)'
;MRTLEPLSNLSSLVRLELLHCGQDLKCQGLWSLLTTGGQLNKLEVKDSPRFFVDWDPNPRRALEDAEGGEEQQTQLVSSTLRELEIEVMSGLLAAPVCRFLSSSLTKLRLWELSREGMKRFTKEQEDALQLLSSLQTLEFLHFEDLQQLPAVLRNLTSLKILSVSLCTAISSLPNDALPDSLEMLDVYDCSEELKETCRGLVGTIPKIIIDRETY
;
A
#
# COMPACT_ATOMS: atom_id res chain seq x y z
N MET A 1 20.41 12.56 2.08
CA MET A 1 20.41 11.55 3.15
C MET A 1 20.32 10.18 2.48
N ARG A 2 21.15 9.19 2.85
CA ARG A 2 21.10 7.85 2.21
C ARG A 2 20.24 6.85 3.00
N THR A 3 20.11 7.03 4.30
CA THR A 3 19.35 6.15 5.20
C THR A 3 18.64 6.99 6.28
N LEU A 4 17.69 6.40 7.00
CA LEU A 4 16.99 7.02 8.12
C LEU A 4 17.69 6.82 9.48
N GLU A 5 18.89 6.25 9.50
CA GLU A 5 19.69 6.08 10.72
C GLU A 5 19.82 7.36 11.57
N PRO A 6 20.06 8.56 10.99
CA PRO A 6 20.13 9.79 11.79
C PRO A 6 18.82 10.15 12.51
N LEU A 7 17.69 9.63 12.03
CA LEU A 7 16.36 9.88 12.56
C LEU A 7 15.92 8.81 13.56
N SER A 8 16.62 7.68 13.66
CA SER A 8 16.23 6.50 14.44
C SER A 8 15.94 6.79 15.93
N ASN A 9 16.59 7.81 16.50
CA ASN A 9 16.41 8.20 17.90
C ASN A 9 15.21 9.15 18.14
N LEU A 10 14.49 9.56 17.08
CA LEU A 10 13.35 10.47 17.18
C LEU A 10 12.07 9.71 17.56
N SER A 11 12.05 9.15 18.77
CA SER A 11 10.95 8.33 19.30
C SER A 11 9.58 9.02 19.33
N SER A 12 9.57 10.35 19.43
CA SER A 12 8.33 11.16 19.43
C SER A 12 7.86 11.55 18.02
N LEU A 13 8.54 11.11 16.96
CA LEU A 13 8.19 11.46 15.60
C LEU A 13 6.89 10.74 15.20
N VAL A 14 5.83 11.51 14.97
CA VAL A 14 4.51 10.99 14.59
C VAL A 14 4.33 10.93 13.09
N ARG A 15 4.86 11.93 12.36
CA ARG A 15 4.78 12.03 10.90
C ARG A 15 6.18 12.24 10.32
N LEU A 16 6.50 11.52 9.25
CA LEU A 16 7.72 11.67 8.48
C LEU A 16 7.38 11.84 7.00
N GLU A 17 7.89 12.91 6.41
CA GLU A 17 7.78 13.18 4.97
C GLU A 17 9.18 13.20 4.37
N LEU A 18 9.40 12.35 3.38
CA LEU A 18 10.66 12.19 2.66
C LEU A 18 10.40 12.56 1.20
N LEU A 19 10.61 13.84 0.89
CA LEU A 19 10.34 14.41 -0.44
C LEU A 19 11.65 14.57 -1.21
N HIS A 20 11.72 14.04 -2.43
CA HIS A 20 12.88 14.22 -3.34
C HIS A 20 14.22 13.82 -2.70
N CYS A 21 14.22 12.75 -1.92
CA CYS A 21 15.41 12.26 -1.22
C CYS A 21 16.40 11.53 -2.14
N GLY A 22 16.03 11.30 -3.40
CA GLY A 22 16.84 10.66 -4.43
C GLY A 22 16.73 9.14 -4.44
N GLN A 23 17.24 8.52 -5.50
CA GLN A 23 17.09 7.09 -5.77
C GLN A 23 17.82 6.17 -4.79
N ASP A 24 18.80 6.69 -4.06
CA ASP A 24 19.64 5.93 -3.13
C ASP A 24 19.06 5.89 -1.71
N LEU A 25 17.95 6.58 -1.43
CA LEU A 25 17.35 6.56 -0.11
C LEU A 25 16.84 5.15 0.22
N LYS A 26 17.29 4.63 1.36
CA LYS A 26 16.89 3.35 1.92
C LYS A 26 16.28 3.51 3.31
N CYS A 27 15.46 2.56 3.71
CA CYS A 27 14.73 2.60 4.98
C CYS A 27 15.51 2.11 6.22
N GLN A 28 16.85 1.92 6.18
CA GLN A 28 17.58 1.57 7.40
C GLN A 28 17.38 2.65 8.47
N GLY A 29 17.17 2.24 9.73
CA GLY A 29 16.75 3.10 10.84
C GLY A 29 15.23 3.21 11.01
N LEU A 30 14.41 2.91 9.97
CA LEU A 30 12.95 3.03 10.03
C LEU A 30 12.32 2.13 11.10
N TRP A 31 12.89 0.93 11.32
CA TRP A 31 12.36 -0.05 12.26
C TRP A 31 12.19 0.54 13.67
N SER A 32 13.18 1.32 14.16
CA SER A 32 13.11 1.97 15.48
C SER A 32 11.98 3.00 15.62
N LEU A 33 11.62 3.65 14.51
CA LEU A 33 10.52 4.63 14.47
C LEU A 33 9.14 3.96 14.45
N LEU A 34 9.08 2.72 13.95
CA LEU A 34 7.87 1.94 13.78
C LEU A 34 7.58 0.95 14.91
N THR A 35 8.55 0.70 15.79
CA THR A 35 8.48 -0.35 16.81
C THR A 35 8.77 0.20 18.22
N THR A 36 9.05 -0.66 19.20
CA THR A 36 9.08 -0.32 20.64
C THR A 36 9.80 1.00 20.94
N GLY A 37 9.02 2.01 21.34
CA GLY A 37 9.48 3.36 21.69
C GLY A 37 9.22 4.41 20.61
N GLY A 38 9.04 4.01 19.35
CA GLY A 38 8.63 4.88 18.24
C GLY A 38 7.12 5.16 18.23
N GLN A 39 6.74 6.29 17.62
CA GLN A 39 5.35 6.75 17.50
C GLN A 39 4.96 7.07 16.05
N LEU A 40 5.77 6.66 15.07
CA LEU A 40 5.54 7.05 13.68
C LEU A 40 4.26 6.39 13.17
N ASN A 41 3.26 7.22 12.89
CA ASN A 41 1.94 6.81 12.43
C ASN A 41 1.73 7.10 10.94
N LYS A 42 2.46 8.07 10.38
CA LYS A 42 2.31 8.51 9.01
C LYS A 42 3.67 8.66 8.35
N LEU A 43 3.84 7.96 7.25
CA LEU A 43 5.04 8.00 6.43
C LEU A 43 4.65 8.34 4.99
N GLU A 44 5.28 9.38 4.47
CA GLU A 44 5.16 9.79 3.08
C GLU A 44 6.53 9.76 2.44
N VAL A 45 6.67 9.00 1.36
CA VAL A 45 7.93 8.83 0.64
C VAL A 45 7.71 9.14 -0.83
N LYS A 46 8.31 10.25 -1.28
CA LYS A 46 8.22 10.76 -2.64
C LYS A 46 9.57 10.72 -3.33
N ASP A 47 9.56 10.20 -4.57
CA ASP A 47 10.74 10.16 -5.45
C ASP A 47 11.91 9.38 -4.80
N SER A 48 11.62 8.16 -4.37
CA SER A 48 12.57 7.24 -3.71
C SER A 48 12.21 5.77 -4.01
N PRO A 49 12.38 5.33 -5.26
CA PRO A 49 11.92 4.02 -5.74
C PRO A 49 12.66 2.82 -5.15
N ARG A 50 13.72 3.02 -4.35
CA ARG A 50 14.47 1.91 -3.72
C ARG A 50 14.27 1.80 -2.22
N PHE A 51 13.31 2.55 -1.66
CA PHE A 51 13.18 2.77 -0.23
C PHE A 51 13.07 1.47 0.60
N PHE A 52 12.19 0.57 0.19
CA PHE A 52 11.97 -0.75 0.84
C PHE A 52 12.69 -1.90 0.14
N VAL A 53 13.43 -1.64 -0.94
CA VAL A 53 14.15 -2.70 -1.67
C VAL A 53 15.19 -3.34 -0.75
N ASP A 54 15.14 -4.67 -0.66
CA ASP A 54 15.94 -5.54 0.22
C ASP A 54 15.69 -5.31 1.73
N TRP A 55 14.56 -4.70 2.09
CA TRP A 55 14.18 -4.53 3.49
C TRP A 55 13.45 -5.74 4.03
N ASP A 56 14.06 -6.40 5.00
CA ASP A 56 13.41 -7.42 5.83
C ASP A 56 13.29 -6.92 7.28
N PRO A 57 12.08 -6.57 7.75
CA PRO A 57 11.87 -6.17 9.13
C PRO A 57 11.98 -7.32 10.15
N ASN A 58 11.97 -8.58 9.71
CA ASN A 58 12.06 -9.78 10.56
C ASN A 58 12.90 -10.92 9.92
N PRO A 59 14.21 -10.72 9.71
CA PRO A 59 15.05 -11.63 8.92
C PRO A 59 15.25 -13.03 9.53
N ARG A 60 14.93 -13.23 10.82
CA ARG A 60 15.13 -14.52 11.50
C ARG A 60 14.11 -15.59 11.10
N ARG A 61 12.95 -15.21 10.54
CA ARG A 61 11.89 -16.18 10.18
C ARG A 61 12.19 -17.00 8.92
N ALA A 62 12.97 -16.48 7.98
CA ALA A 62 13.27 -17.18 6.72
C ALA A 62 14.05 -18.50 6.90
N LEU A 63 14.67 -18.71 8.07
CA LEU A 63 15.40 -19.92 8.42
C LEU A 63 14.53 -20.96 9.14
N GLU A 64 13.40 -20.55 9.72
CA GLU A 64 12.49 -21.43 10.48
C GLU A 64 11.55 -22.23 9.55
N ASP A 65 11.34 -21.77 8.30
CA ASP A 65 10.54 -22.49 7.30
C ASP A 65 11.29 -23.70 6.68
N ALA A 66 12.61 -23.82 6.90
CA ALA A 66 13.46 -24.86 6.29
C ALA A 66 13.79 -26.05 7.21
N GLU A 67 13.69 -25.87 8.52
CA GLU A 67 13.89 -26.92 9.51
C GLU A 67 12.65 -26.94 10.38
N GLY A 68 11.91 -28.06 10.40
CA GLY A 68 10.64 -28.24 11.15
C GLY A 68 10.80 -28.12 12.67
N GLY A 69 11.20 -26.95 13.14
CA GLY A 69 11.44 -26.56 14.52
C GLY A 69 10.20 -25.91 15.12
N GLU A 70 10.02 -26.19 16.40
CA GLU A 70 8.89 -25.80 17.24
C GLU A 70 8.54 -24.31 17.11
N GLU A 71 7.24 -24.01 16.94
CA GLU A 71 6.65 -22.66 16.97
C GLU A 71 6.93 -21.96 18.31
N GLN A 72 8.12 -21.40 18.47
CA GLN A 72 8.38 -20.46 19.56
C GLN A 72 7.70 -19.15 19.17
N GLN A 73 6.56 -18.88 19.82
CA GLN A 73 5.81 -17.62 19.76
C GLN A 73 6.72 -16.43 20.12
N THR A 74 7.54 -15.99 19.17
CA THR A 74 8.27 -14.74 19.26
C THR A 74 7.26 -13.64 18.94
N GLN A 75 6.86 -12.95 20.00
CA GLN A 75 5.96 -11.80 20.04
C GLN A 75 6.15 -10.94 18.77
N LEU A 76 5.17 -10.96 17.86
CA LEU A 76 5.22 -10.15 16.63
C LEU A 76 5.41 -8.69 17.05
N VAL A 77 6.54 -8.10 16.68
CA VAL A 77 6.71 -6.66 16.83
C VAL A 77 5.77 -6.00 15.83
N SER A 78 4.67 -5.45 16.32
CA SER A 78 3.68 -4.76 15.50
C SER A 78 4.19 -3.36 15.16
N SER A 79 4.08 -2.99 13.89
CA SER A 79 4.32 -1.61 13.46
C SER A 79 3.31 -0.64 14.10
N THR A 80 3.72 0.61 14.32
CA THR A 80 2.82 1.72 14.69
C THR A 80 2.23 2.43 13.47
N LEU A 81 2.72 2.13 12.27
CA LEU A 81 2.36 2.85 11.05
C LEU A 81 0.90 2.62 10.68
N ARG A 82 0.16 3.71 10.47
CA ARG A 82 -1.26 3.73 10.10
C ARG A 82 -1.46 4.21 8.66
N GLU A 83 -0.71 5.23 8.26
CA GLU A 83 -0.81 5.84 6.94
C GLU A 83 0.53 5.74 6.21
N LEU A 84 0.50 5.21 4.99
CA LEU A 84 1.65 5.16 4.10
C LEU A 84 1.28 5.72 2.73
N GLU A 85 2.05 6.70 2.27
CA GLU A 85 2.00 7.21 0.90
C GLU A 85 3.34 6.96 0.23
N ILE A 86 3.34 6.19 -0.86
CA ILE A 86 4.58 5.79 -1.51
C ILE A 86 4.41 5.45 -2.98
N GLU A 87 5.50 5.56 -3.72
CA GLU A 87 5.60 5.07 -5.09
C GLU A 87 5.50 3.53 -5.13
N VAL A 88 4.75 2.97 -6.09
CA VAL A 88 4.57 1.51 -6.21
C VAL A 88 5.89 0.75 -6.38
N MET A 89 6.86 1.38 -7.06
CA MET A 89 8.18 0.78 -7.33
C MET A 89 9.11 0.75 -6.13
N SER A 90 8.73 1.36 -4.99
CA SER A 90 9.53 1.47 -3.77
C SER A 90 9.99 0.16 -3.13
N GLY A 91 9.46 -0.99 -3.58
CA GLY A 91 9.64 -2.29 -2.94
C GLY A 91 8.66 -2.57 -1.81
N LEU A 92 7.65 -1.70 -1.60
CA LEU A 92 6.61 -1.89 -0.57
C LEU A 92 5.87 -3.24 -0.73
N LEU A 93 5.55 -3.62 -1.97
CA LEU A 93 4.77 -4.81 -2.29
C LEU A 93 5.60 -6.10 -2.27
N ALA A 94 6.49 -6.22 -1.29
CA ALA A 94 7.22 -7.42 -0.95
C ALA A 94 6.61 -8.05 0.32
N ALA A 95 6.49 -9.38 0.35
CA ALA A 95 5.81 -10.09 1.43
C ALA A 95 6.33 -9.76 2.86
N PRO A 96 7.65 -9.62 3.12
CA PRO A 96 8.15 -9.27 4.46
C PRO A 96 7.64 -7.90 4.95
N VAL A 97 7.58 -6.93 4.02
CA VAL A 97 7.13 -5.56 4.29
C VAL A 97 5.64 -5.54 4.60
N CYS A 98 4.81 -6.11 3.72
CA CYS A 98 3.36 -6.16 3.94
C CYS A 98 2.99 -6.98 5.19
N ARG A 99 3.69 -8.08 5.47
CA ARG A 99 3.46 -8.88 6.70
C ARG A 99 3.74 -8.07 7.96
N PHE A 100 4.79 -7.27 7.97
CA PHE A 100 5.13 -6.39 9.10
C PHE A 100 4.10 -5.27 9.33
N LEU A 101 3.51 -4.76 8.25
CA LEU A 101 2.49 -3.70 8.27
C LEU A 101 1.05 -4.24 8.42
N SER A 102 0.86 -5.56 8.35
CA SER A 102 -0.45 -6.21 8.18
C SER A 102 -1.52 -5.78 9.19
N SER A 103 -1.16 -5.73 10.47
CA SER A 103 -2.08 -5.43 11.58
C SER A 103 -2.18 -3.95 11.94
N SER A 104 -1.34 -3.09 11.34
CA SER A 104 -1.24 -1.68 11.72
C SER A 104 -1.74 -0.74 10.64
N LEU A 105 -1.41 -1.02 9.38
CA LEU A 105 -1.63 -0.09 8.27
C LEU A 105 -3.11 -0.05 7.89
N THR A 106 -3.71 1.14 8.05
CA THR A 106 -5.13 1.38 7.78
C THR A 106 -5.35 2.15 6.49
N LYS A 107 -4.36 2.94 6.05
CA LYS A 107 -4.42 3.73 4.83
C LYS A 107 -3.15 3.57 4.01
N LEU A 108 -3.31 3.18 2.75
CA LEU A 108 -2.25 3.07 1.77
C LEU A 108 -2.60 3.90 0.53
N ARG A 109 -1.72 4.83 0.17
CA ARG A 109 -1.77 5.55 -1.10
C ARG A 109 -0.58 5.12 -1.94
N LEU A 110 -0.88 4.53 -3.09
CA LEU A 110 0.10 4.19 -4.12
C LEU A 110 0.02 5.22 -5.24
N TRP A 111 1.17 5.64 -5.73
CA TRP A 111 1.26 6.49 -6.91
C TRP A 111 2.40 6.04 -7.83
N GLU A 112 2.34 6.51 -9.08
CA GLU A 112 3.35 6.26 -10.10
C GLU A 112 3.79 7.57 -10.76
N LEU A 113 5.09 7.76 -10.97
CA LEU A 113 5.67 8.84 -11.81
C LEU A 113 6.68 8.27 -12.83
N SER A 114 6.65 6.96 -13.06
CA SER A 114 7.60 6.31 -13.95
C SER A 114 7.35 6.72 -15.41
N ARG A 115 8.41 6.81 -16.22
CA ARG A 115 8.27 7.04 -17.68
C ARG A 115 7.86 5.77 -18.42
N GLU A 116 8.09 4.61 -17.80
CA GLU A 116 7.70 3.29 -18.28
C GLU A 116 6.65 2.78 -17.31
N GLY A 117 5.40 3.19 -17.53
CA GLY A 117 4.32 2.98 -16.57
C GLY A 117 4.00 1.51 -16.35
N MET A 118 3.62 1.22 -15.11
CA MET A 118 3.26 -0.10 -14.64
C MET A 118 1.92 -0.51 -15.25
N LYS A 119 1.96 -1.50 -16.16
CA LYS A 119 0.76 -1.96 -16.86
C LYS A 119 -0.14 -2.87 -16.03
N ARG A 120 0.43 -3.61 -15.09
CA ARG A 120 -0.26 -4.60 -14.24
C ARG A 120 0.55 -4.93 -13.01
N PHE A 121 -0.13 -5.40 -11.97
CA PHE A 121 0.49 -6.02 -10.80
C PHE A 121 1.01 -7.42 -11.14
N THR A 122 2.18 -7.78 -10.60
CA THR A 122 2.64 -9.16 -10.63
C THR A 122 1.91 -9.97 -9.56
N LYS A 123 1.88 -11.29 -9.72
CA LYS A 123 1.26 -12.17 -8.74
C LYS A 123 1.86 -11.99 -7.35
N GLU A 124 3.17 -11.80 -7.25
CA GLU A 124 3.87 -11.60 -5.99
C GLU A 124 3.46 -10.29 -5.31
N GLN A 125 3.25 -9.22 -6.09
CA GLN A 125 2.77 -7.95 -5.56
C GLN A 125 1.34 -8.05 -5.06
N GLU A 126 0.47 -8.76 -5.78
CA GLU A 126 -0.90 -9.05 -5.36
C GLU A 126 -0.91 -9.91 -4.08
N ASP A 127 -0.12 -10.98 -4.05
CA ASP A 127 0.00 -11.88 -2.90
C ASP A 127 0.55 -11.16 -1.66
N ALA A 128 1.41 -10.15 -1.84
CA ALA A 128 1.86 -9.29 -0.76
C ALA A 128 0.79 -8.28 -0.32
N LEU A 129 0.06 -7.66 -1.25
CA LEU A 129 -0.97 -6.67 -0.95
C LEU A 129 -2.08 -7.25 -0.08
N GLN A 130 -2.53 -8.48 -0.36
CA GLN A 130 -3.58 -9.15 0.42
C GLN A 130 -3.19 -9.47 1.87
N LEU A 131 -1.90 -9.37 2.24
CA LEU A 131 -1.45 -9.54 3.63
C LEU A 131 -1.86 -8.37 4.54
N LEU A 132 -2.24 -7.23 3.97
CA LEU A 132 -2.63 -6.01 4.70
C LEU A 132 -4.04 -6.12 5.29
N SER A 133 -4.21 -6.98 6.30
CA SER A 133 -5.50 -7.35 6.88
C SER A 133 -6.26 -6.21 7.56
N SER A 134 -5.57 -5.15 8.00
CA SER A 134 -6.17 -3.97 8.65
C SER A 134 -6.43 -2.79 7.70
N LEU A 135 -6.18 -2.96 6.40
CA LEU A 135 -6.28 -1.87 5.42
C LEU A 135 -7.74 -1.49 5.20
N GLN A 136 -8.07 -0.22 5.48
CA GLN A 136 -9.42 0.35 5.35
C GLN A 136 -9.54 1.32 4.18
N THR A 137 -8.42 1.94 3.77
CA THR A 137 -8.38 2.88 2.66
C THR A 137 -7.22 2.54 1.73
N LEU A 138 -7.54 2.33 0.46
CA LEU A 138 -6.57 2.10 -0.60
C LEU A 138 -6.79 3.12 -1.71
N GLU A 139 -5.75 3.87 -2.03
CA GLU A 139 -5.81 4.93 -3.04
C GLU A 139 -4.77 4.65 -4.13
N PHE A 140 -5.19 4.68 -5.39
CA PHE A 140 -4.33 4.64 -6.57
C PHE A 140 -4.35 6.00 -7.25
N LEU A 141 -3.18 6.58 -7.46
CA LEU A 141 -3.03 7.93 -8.01
C LEU A 141 -2.01 7.95 -9.16
N HIS A 142 -2.34 8.60 -10.27
CA HIS A 142 -1.40 8.83 -11.39
C HIS A 142 -0.85 7.55 -12.05
N PHE A 143 -1.64 6.48 -12.14
CA PHE A 143 -1.25 5.30 -12.91
C PHE A 143 -1.72 5.44 -14.37
N GLU A 144 -0.88 6.04 -15.21
CA GLU A 144 -1.23 6.35 -16.61
C GLU A 144 -1.31 5.11 -17.52
N ASP A 145 -0.49 4.09 -17.26
CA ASP A 145 -0.40 2.87 -18.08
C ASP A 145 -1.07 1.63 -17.45
N LEU A 146 -1.52 1.73 -16.20
CA LEU A 146 -2.14 0.61 -15.49
C LEU A 146 -3.46 0.25 -16.14
N GLN A 147 -3.56 -0.99 -16.64
CA GLN A 147 -4.72 -1.43 -17.39
C GLN A 147 -5.85 -1.93 -16.48
N GLN A 148 -5.49 -2.48 -15.32
CA GLN A 148 -6.40 -3.10 -14.37
C GLN A 148 -5.89 -2.93 -12.94
N LEU A 149 -6.80 -2.74 -11.99
CA LEU A 149 -6.50 -2.81 -10.56
C LEU A 149 -6.14 -4.24 -10.14
N PRO A 150 -5.46 -4.44 -8.99
CA PRO A 150 -5.11 -5.77 -8.48
C PRO A 150 -6.33 -6.70 -8.40
N ALA A 151 -6.20 -7.95 -8.86
CA ALA A 151 -7.30 -8.91 -8.81
C ALA A 151 -7.65 -9.32 -7.36
N VAL A 152 -6.70 -9.21 -6.44
CA VAL A 152 -6.84 -9.55 -5.02
C VAL A 152 -7.64 -8.54 -4.19
N LEU A 153 -8.19 -7.47 -4.77
CA LEU A 153 -8.94 -6.45 -4.02
C LEU A 153 -10.07 -7.05 -3.17
N ARG A 154 -10.74 -8.09 -3.67
CA ARG A 154 -11.78 -8.84 -2.94
C ARG A 154 -11.28 -9.46 -1.63
N ASN A 155 -10.00 -9.80 -1.56
CA ASN A 155 -9.39 -10.42 -0.38
C ASN A 155 -9.08 -9.40 0.73
N LEU A 156 -9.14 -8.10 0.43
CA LEU A 156 -8.96 -7.02 1.39
C LEU A 156 -10.24 -6.81 2.22
N THR A 157 -10.53 -7.78 3.09
CA THR A 157 -11.80 -7.87 3.84
C THR A 157 -12.09 -6.68 4.77
N SER A 158 -11.10 -5.86 5.13
CA SER A 158 -11.28 -4.64 5.92
C SER A 158 -11.45 -3.36 5.10
N LEU A 159 -11.35 -3.44 3.77
CA LEU A 159 -11.27 -2.27 2.89
C LEU A 159 -12.64 -1.60 2.76
N LYS A 160 -12.73 -0.35 3.25
CA LYS A 160 -13.95 0.46 3.23
C LYS A 160 -13.95 1.50 2.12
N ILE A 161 -12.79 2.03 1.77
CA ILE A 161 -12.64 3.11 0.80
C ILE A 161 -11.62 2.69 -0.26
N LEU A 162 -12.06 2.68 -1.52
CA LEU A 162 -11.20 2.55 -2.68
C LEU A 162 -11.27 3.85 -3.47
N SER A 163 -10.13 4.49 -3.66
CA SER A 163 -10.00 5.69 -4.48
C SER A 163 -9.11 5.40 -5.68
N VAL A 164 -9.54 5.81 -6.86
CA VAL A 164 -8.75 5.74 -8.10
C VAL A 164 -8.79 7.12 -8.73
N SER A 165 -7.63 7.74 -8.93
CA SER A 165 -7.58 9.10 -9.45
C SER A 165 -6.46 9.28 -10.45
N LEU A 166 -6.75 9.96 -11.56
CA LEU A 166 -5.76 10.28 -12.60
C LEU A 166 -5.15 8.99 -13.19
N CYS A 167 -5.96 7.93 -13.31
CA CYS A 167 -5.57 6.64 -13.88
C CYS A 167 -6.35 6.40 -15.17
N THR A 168 -5.79 6.81 -16.30
CA THR A 168 -6.52 6.92 -17.58
C THR A 168 -6.54 5.63 -18.40
N ALA A 169 -5.61 4.68 -18.18
CA ALA A 169 -5.59 3.40 -18.90
C ALA A 169 -6.45 2.31 -18.25
N ILE A 170 -6.90 2.49 -17.00
CA ILE A 170 -7.75 1.52 -16.33
C ILE A 170 -9.12 1.57 -16.98
N SER A 171 -9.52 0.50 -17.68
CA SER A 171 -10.79 0.46 -18.41
C SER A 171 -11.89 -0.32 -17.68
N SER A 172 -11.56 -1.11 -16.67
CA SER A 172 -12.53 -1.88 -15.91
C SER A 172 -12.05 -2.19 -14.49
N LEU A 173 -13.00 -2.53 -13.62
CA LEU A 173 -12.72 -3.17 -12.34
C LEU A 173 -12.37 -4.66 -12.56
N PRO A 174 -11.68 -5.32 -11.61
CA PRO A 174 -11.41 -6.75 -11.69
C PRO A 174 -12.70 -7.58 -11.68
N ASN A 175 -12.72 -8.70 -12.42
CA ASN A 175 -13.91 -9.52 -12.71
C ASN A 175 -14.61 -10.11 -11.47
N ASP A 176 -13.89 -10.34 -10.37
CA ASP A 176 -14.43 -10.84 -9.11
C ASP A 176 -14.44 -9.74 -8.05
N ALA A 177 -15.44 -8.87 -8.21
CA ALA A 177 -16.08 -7.97 -7.25
C ALA A 177 -15.23 -7.48 -6.07
N LEU A 178 -15.12 -6.16 -6.00
CA LEU A 178 -14.70 -5.37 -4.85
C LEU A 178 -15.13 -6.00 -3.51
N PRO A 179 -14.34 -5.83 -2.43
CA PRO A 179 -14.61 -6.49 -1.16
C PRO A 179 -15.99 -6.10 -0.62
N ASP A 180 -16.69 -7.05 0.01
CA ASP A 180 -18.04 -6.85 0.57
C ASP A 180 -18.09 -5.75 1.66
N SER A 181 -16.93 -5.41 2.23
CA SER A 181 -16.78 -4.33 3.22
C SER A 181 -16.66 -2.93 2.60
N LEU A 182 -16.65 -2.81 1.28
CA LEU A 182 -16.47 -1.52 0.61
C LEU A 182 -17.69 -0.62 0.83
N GLU A 183 -17.46 0.51 1.48
CA GLU A 183 -18.46 1.53 1.79
C GLU A 183 -18.44 2.68 0.77
N MET A 184 -17.27 2.94 0.16
CA MET A 184 -17.06 4.05 -0.75
C MET A 184 -16.13 3.69 -1.91
N LEU A 185 -16.57 4.01 -3.12
CA LEU A 185 -15.75 4.01 -4.33
C LEU A 185 -15.65 5.44 -4.86
N ASP A 186 -14.44 5.98 -4.94
CA ASP A 186 -14.16 7.33 -5.50
C ASP A 186 -13.31 7.20 -6.76
N VAL A 187 -13.83 7.68 -7.89
CA VAL A 187 -13.17 7.67 -9.19
C VAL A 187 -13.12 9.09 -9.73
N TYR A 188 -11.92 9.57 -10.02
CA TYR A 188 -11.72 10.95 -10.48
C TYR A 188 -10.73 11.01 -11.64
N ASP A 189 -11.13 11.61 -12.75
CA ASP A 189 -10.25 11.83 -13.91
C ASP A 189 -9.61 10.51 -14.42
N CYS A 190 -10.45 9.49 -14.53
CA CYS A 190 -10.12 8.17 -15.08
C CYS A 190 -10.76 7.96 -16.46
N SER A 191 -10.57 6.79 -17.07
CA SER A 191 -11.24 6.43 -18.33
C SER A 191 -12.76 6.47 -18.22
N GLU A 192 -13.45 6.75 -19.33
CA GLU A 192 -14.92 6.71 -19.36
C GLU A 192 -15.44 5.29 -19.17
N GLU A 193 -14.71 4.28 -19.65
CA GLU A 193 -15.04 2.86 -19.48
C GLU A 193 -15.07 2.45 -18.00
N LEU A 194 -14.10 2.92 -17.21
CA LEU A 194 -14.10 2.69 -15.76
C LEU A 194 -15.27 3.42 -15.09
N LYS A 195 -15.53 4.68 -15.47
CA LYS A 195 -16.66 5.45 -14.91
C LYS A 195 -18.00 4.78 -15.18
N GLU A 196 -18.24 4.31 -16.40
CA GLU A 196 -19.45 3.54 -16.75
C GLU A 196 -19.55 2.24 -15.95
N THR A 197 -18.44 1.52 -15.80
CA THR A 197 -18.40 0.32 -14.95
C THR A 197 -18.79 0.64 -13.50
N CYS A 198 -18.33 1.77 -12.97
CA CYS A 198 -18.66 2.22 -11.62
C CYS A 198 -20.12 2.69 -11.49
N ARG A 199 -20.68 3.34 -12.51
CA ARG A 199 -22.12 3.71 -12.56
C ARG A 199 -23.01 2.46 -12.50
N GLY A 200 -22.58 1.36 -13.12
CA GLY A 200 -23.27 0.06 -13.04
C GLY A 200 -23.31 -0.56 -11.64
N LEU A 201 -22.51 -0.07 -10.69
CA LEU A 201 -22.45 -0.56 -9.30
C LEU A 201 -23.32 0.26 -8.33
N VAL A 202 -24.00 1.31 -8.81
CA VAL A 202 -24.91 2.11 -7.99
C VAL A 202 -26.00 1.21 -7.38
N GLY A 203 -26.19 1.31 -6.07
CA GLY A 203 -27.07 0.43 -5.30
C GLY A 203 -26.42 -0.87 -4.81
N THR A 204 -25.25 -1.25 -5.35
CA THR A 204 -24.42 -2.35 -4.79
C THR A 204 -23.45 -1.80 -3.74
N ILE A 205 -22.78 -0.68 -4.04
CA ILE A 205 -21.86 0.00 -3.11
C ILE A 205 -22.62 1.16 -2.44
N PRO A 206 -22.48 1.38 -1.12
CA PRO A 206 -23.24 2.41 -0.40
C PRO A 206 -23.03 3.83 -0.90
N LYS A 207 -21.82 4.16 -1.38
CA LYS A 207 -21.51 5.49 -1.90
C LYS A 207 -20.53 5.40 -3.06
N ILE A 208 -20.90 6.01 -4.18
CA ILE A 208 -20.03 6.11 -5.36
C ILE A 208 -19.83 7.59 -5.69
N ILE A 209 -18.58 8.01 -5.85
CA ILE A 209 -18.21 9.34 -6.31
C ILE A 209 -17.51 9.18 -7.66
N ILE A 210 -17.99 9.88 -8.69
CA ILE A 210 -17.38 9.91 -10.02
C ILE A 210 -17.22 11.38 -10.42
N ASP A 211 -15.99 11.83 -10.68
CA ASP A 211 -15.69 13.22 -11.09
C ASP A 211 -16.34 14.30 -10.20
N ARG A 212 -16.35 14.04 -8.88
CA ARG A 212 -16.99 14.88 -7.83
C ARG A 212 -18.52 14.86 -7.83
N GLU A 213 -19.16 14.07 -8.68
CA GLU A 213 -20.59 13.76 -8.61
C GLU A 213 -20.82 12.55 -7.71
N THR A 214 -21.84 12.59 -6.86
CA THR A 214 -22.15 11.51 -5.91
C THR A 214 -23.39 10.75 -6.36
N TYR A 215 -23.33 9.43 -6.30
CA TYR A 215 -24.36 8.46 -6.70
C TYR A 215 -24.69 7.50 -5.56
#